data_AF-A0A368VLP5-F1
#
_entry.id   AF-A0A368VLP5-F1
#
_cell.length_a   1.000
_cell.length_b   1.000
_cell.length_c   1.000
_cell.angle_alpha   90.00
_cell.angle_beta   90.00
_cell.angle_gamma   90.00
#
_symmetry.space_group_name_H-M   'P 1'
#
loop_
_entity.id
_entity.type
_entity.pdbx_description
1 polymer ?
#
loop_
_entity_poly.entity_id
_entity_poly.type
_entity_poly.pdbx_seq_one_letter_code
_entity_poly.pdbx_strand_id
1 'polypeptide(L)'
;MMSMDTEPRLNTQETKPHMTVFAGTNGAGKSTITDVLAHQVGEVIDTDAIAKRMNPDNPEAAAVKAGRETLKRVQVCIDQRRDFSIETTLAGGNVLRQMERAKEAGFGITMYYVGLKNVDYHIERVARRVEAGGHSIPEADIRRRYDRSLDKVPQAIRLADRVFVFDNSTGFKKTLDVNQGLIQIHTSVIPKWLDRIIKGWDKEQEKMNRDLERKKDQFEKNYDSVHSKLLQEKEKLKPIHELERLKNLRDQLVARLIELKPKNLLEKITNPNKQTILGVQQDVQQLDAKILQVEKKVPSPAEVQLIQKNMTGLGSLLTALQSALQQIGQDLLTGQQQRQLNQLHRQYGTSQQYIRDQGSEIER
;
A
#
# COMPACT_ATOMS: atom_id res chain seq x y z
N MET A 1 -43.75 0.63 38.05
CA MET A 1 -43.53 0.50 36.60
C MET A 1 -42.23 1.22 36.29
N MET A 2 -41.15 0.46 36.14
CA MET A 2 -39.80 0.98 35.93
C MET A 2 -39.66 1.52 34.51
N SER A 3 -39.19 2.76 34.42
CA SER A 3 -38.60 3.37 33.24
C SER A 3 -37.38 2.55 32.81
N MET A 4 -37.43 1.98 31.61
CA MET A 4 -36.25 1.44 30.95
C MET A 4 -35.66 2.52 30.04
N ASP A 5 -34.46 2.94 30.42
CA ASP A 5 -33.52 3.66 29.60
C ASP A 5 -33.39 3.00 28.22
N THR A 6 -33.57 3.79 27.16
CA THR A 6 -33.10 3.41 25.82
C THR A 6 -31.81 4.16 25.56
N GLU A 7 -30.70 3.50 25.91
CA GLU A 7 -29.36 3.92 25.51
C GLU A 7 -29.25 4.13 23.99
N PRO A 8 -28.40 5.06 23.52
CA PRO A 8 -28.17 5.28 22.11
C PRO A 8 -27.42 4.07 21.53
N ARG A 9 -27.99 3.44 20.50
CA ARG A 9 -27.29 2.43 19.70
C ARG A 9 -26.13 3.09 18.94
N LEU A 10 -24.94 3.09 19.53
CA LEU A 10 -23.68 3.25 18.81
C LEU A 10 -23.47 2.01 17.92
N ASN A 11 -23.95 2.10 16.68
CA ASN A 11 -23.48 1.24 15.61
C ASN A 11 -23.19 2.08 14.37
N THR A 12 -22.15 2.91 14.46
CA THR A 12 -21.55 3.56 13.30
C THR A 12 -20.39 2.70 12.81
N GLN A 13 -20.68 1.62 12.09
CA GLN A 13 -19.77 1.29 11.00
C GLN A 13 -19.93 2.41 9.99
N GLU A 14 -19.16 3.50 10.15
CA GLU A 14 -19.06 4.53 9.12
C GLU A 14 -18.64 3.83 7.82
N THR A 15 -19.57 3.69 6.89
CA THR A 15 -19.28 3.15 5.57
C THR A 15 -18.27 4.09 4.92
N LYS A 16 -17.11 3.54 4.51
CA LYS A 16 -16.05 4.29 3.83
C LYS A 16 -16.68 5.08 2.68
N PRO A 17 -16.57 6.43 2.64
CA PRO A 17 -17.20 7.21 1.58
C PRO A 17 -16.57 6.84 0.23
N HIS A 18 -17.34 6.93 -0.85
CA HIS A 18 -16.96 6.32 -2.12
C HIS A 18 -17.04 7.31 -3.29
N MET A 19 -15.97 7.32 -4.10
CA MET A 19 -15.86 8.07 -5.34
C MET A 19 -15.93 7.11 -6.53
N THR A 20 -16.88 7.32 -7.43
CA THR A 20 -16.98 6.56 -8.68
C THR A 20 -16.55 7.41 -9.88
N VAL A 21 -15.65 6.90 -10.72
CA VAL A 21 -15.17 7.61 -11.91
C VAL A 21 -15.64 6.91 -13.17
N PHE A 22 -16.48 7.57 -13.96
CA PHE A 22 -16.87 7.11 -15.28
C PHE A 22 -15.97 7.79 -16.32
N ALA A 23 -15.06 7.02 -16.91
CA ALA A 23 -14.00 7.50 -17.77
C ALA A 23 -14.08 6.93 -19.19
N GLY A 24 -13.54 7.67 -20.16
CA GLY A 24 -13.53 7.29 -21.58
C GLY A 24 -13.85 8.46 -22.51
N THR A 25 -13.29 8.42 -23.71
CA THR A 25 -13.44 9.49 -24.71
C THR A 25 -14.91 9.75 -25.07
N ASN A 26 -15.22 10.93 -25.60
CA ASN A 26 -16.56 11.23 -26.10
C ASN A 26 -17.04 10.15 -27.10
N GLY A 27 -18.34 9.81 -27.07
CA GLY A 27 -18.89 8.72 -27.89
C GLY A 27 -18.68 7.29 -27.34
N ALA A 28 -17.91 7.09 -26.27
CA ALA A 28 -17.68 5.76 -25.69
C ALA A 28 -18.94 5.08 -25.13
N GLY A 29 -19.93 5.86 -24.67
CA GLY A 29 -21.13 5.35 -23.99
C GLY A 29 -21.06 5.39 -22.46
N LYS A 30 -20.20 6.24 -21.86
CA LYS A 30 -20.09 6.38 -20.39
C LYS A 30 -21.44 6.58 -19.70
N SER A 31 -22.24 7.52 -20.21
CA SER A 31 -23.53 7.88 -19.62
C SER A 31 -24.49 6.68 -19.53
N THR A 32 -24.39 5.70 -20.44
CA THR A 32 -25.17 4.46 -20.32
C THR A 32 -24.85 3.68 -19.04
N ILE A 33 -23.58 3.57 -18.66
CA ILE A 33 -23.21 2.93 -17.38
C ILE A 33 -23.59 3.83 -16.21
N THR A 34 -23.36 5.14 -16.34
CA THR A 34 -23.72 6.12 -15.31
C THR A 34 -25.20 6.08 -14.98
N ASP A 35 -26.09 6.02 -15.98
CA ASP A 35 -27.54 5.95 -15.81
C ASP A 35 -27.96 4.66 -15.08
N VAL A 36 -27.38 3.51 -15.46
CA VAL A 36 -27.65 2.22 -14.80
C VAL A 36 -27.22 2.23 -13.33
N LEU A 37 -26.14 2.94 -13.00
CA LEU A 37 -25.57 2.97 -11.65
C LEU A 37 -25.94 4.23 -10.86
N ALA A 38 -26.75 5.14 -11.41
CA ALA A 38 -26.97 6.48 -10.85
C ALA A 38 -27.45 6.45 -9.38
N HIS A 39 -28.30 5.49 -9.03
CA HIS A 39 -28.83 5.33 -7.67
C HIS A 39 -27.81 4.76 -6.66
N GLN A 40 -26.64 4.30 -7.12
CA GLN A 40 -25.63 3.62 -6.31
C GLN A 40 -24.34 4.43 -6.16
N VAL A 41 -24.21 5.59 -6.82
CA VAL A 41 -22.92 6.31 -6.96
C VAL A 41 -22.93 7.74 -6.44
N GLY A 42 -23.93 8.07 -5.61
CA GLY A 42 -24.05 9.39 -4.98
C GLY A 42 -24.29 10.53 -5.99
N GLU A 43 -23.78 11.73 -5.68
CA GLU A 43 -23.94 12.90 -6.56
C GLU A 43 -23.19 12.70 -7.89
N VAL A 44 -23.90 12.69 -9.02
CA VAL A 44 -23.29 12.61 -10.36
C VAL A 44 -22.82 14.00 -10.83
N ILE A 45 -21.52 14.20 -10.85
CA ILE A 45 -20.86 15.45 -11.25
C ILE A 45 -20.34 15.32 -12.69
N ASP A 46 -21.16 15.76 -13.64
CA ASP A 46 -20.78 15.90 -15.05
C ASP A 46 -20.58 17.38 -15.42
N THR A 47 -19.38 17.70 -15.91
CA THR A 47 -19.02 19.08 -16.30
C THR A 47 -19.80 19.53 -17.53
N ASP A 48 -20.08 18.63 -18.48
CA ASP A 48 -20.83 18.96 -19.70
C ASP A 48 -22.31 19.23 -19.35
N ALA A 49 -22.92 18.42 -18.47
CA ALA A 49 -24.26 18.69 -17.93
C ALA A 49 -24.33 20.00 -17.12
N ILE A 50 -23.30 20.33 -16.33
CA ILE A 50 -23.23 21.61 -15.61
C ILE A 50 -23.16 22.77 -16.62
N ALA A 51 -22.32 22.67 -17.65
CA ALA A 51 -22.21 23.70 -18.69
C ALA A 51 -23.54 23.92 -19.42
N LYS A 52 -24.21 22.83 -19.80
CA LYS A 52 -25.53 22.87 -20.46
C LYS A 52 -26.62 23.48 -19.56
N ARG A 53 -26.60 23.22 -18.25
CA ARG A 53 -27.52 23.89 -17.31
C ARG A 53 -27.21 25.38 -17.13
N MET A 54 -25.94 25.78 -17.19
CA MET A 54 -25.53 27.17 -17.04
C MET A 54 -25.83 28.01 -18.28
N ASN A 55 -25.65 27.45 -19.48
CA ASN A 55 -25.97 28.10 -20.75
C ASN A 55 -26.48 27.05 -21.75
N PRO A 56 -27.80 26.83 -21.83
CA PRO A 56 -28.39 25.84 -22.73
C PRO A 56 -28.09 26.10 -24.21
N ASP A 57 -28.07 27.38 -24.61
CA ASP A 57 -27.90 27.80 -26.00
C ASP A 57 -26.43 27.76 -26.45
N ASN A 58 -25.49 28.02 -25.52
CA ASN A 58 -24.06 27.94 -25.79
C ASN A 58 -23.28 27.37 -24.58
N PRO A 59 -23.30 26.03 -24.38
CA PRO A 59 -22.58 25.39 -23.29
C PRO A 59 -21.06 25.62 -23.31
N GLU A 60 -20.47 25.77 -24.52
CA GLU A 60 -19.03 25.99 -24.68
C GLU A 60 -18.59 27.32 -24.06
N ALA A 61 -19.39 28.38 -24.21
CA ALA A 61 -19.13 29.65 -23.54
C ALA A 61 -19.18 29.55 -22.00
N ALA A 62 -19.88 28.55 -21.45
CA ALA A 62 -19.94 28.29 -20.01
C ALA A 62 -18.86 27.31 -19.51
N ALA A 63 -18.04 26.72 -20.39
CA ALA A 63 -17.13 25.62 -20.04
C ALA A 63 -16.16 25.94 -18.88
N VAL A 64 -15.60 27.17 -18.84
CA VAL A 64 -14.71 27.60 -17.75
C VAL A 64 -15.44 27.71 -16.42
N LYS A 65 -16.64 28.29 -16.43
CA LYS A 65 -17.47 28.45 -15.22
C LYS A 65 -17.96 27.09 -14.71
N ALA A 66 -18.37 26.21 -15.62
CA ALA A 66 -18.75 24.83 -15.32
C ALA A 66 -17.59 24.05 -14.71
N GLY A 67 -16.38 24.16 -15.27
CA GLY A 67 -15.19 23.53 -14.70
C GLY A 67 -14.87 23.99 -13.28
N ARG A 68 -15.02 25.29 -12.97
CA ARG A 68 -14.87 25.82 -11.61
C ARG A 68 -15.94 25.28 -10.66
N GLU A 69 -17.18 25.16 -11.13
CA GLU A 69 -18.28 24.60 -10.35
C GLU A 69 -18.08 23.10 -10.07
N THR A 70 -17.63 22.32 -11.06
CA THR A 70 -17.23 20.91 -10.88
C THR A 70 -16.19 20.78 -9.76
N LEU A 71 -15.14 21.62 -9.76
CA LEU A 71 -14.11 21.59 -8.72
C LEU A 71 -14.70 21.88 -7.32
N LYS A 72 -15.61 22.85 -7.21
CA LYS A 72 -16.29 23.19 -5.95
C LYS A 72 -17.16 22.05 -5.44
N ARG A 73 -17.94 21.41 -6.31
CA ARG A 73 -18.82 20.29 -5.93
C ARG A 73 -18.03 19.09 -5.44
N VAL A 74 -16.98 18.73 -6.17
CA VAL A 74 -16.06 17.66 -5.75
C VAL A 74 -15.45 17.98 -4.40
N GLN A 75 -15.03 19.23 -4.19
CA GLN A 75 -14.52 19.67 -2.90
C GLN A 75 -15.52 19.46 -1.77
N VAL A 76 -16.76 19.92 -1.97
CA VAL A 76 -17.84 19.80 -1.00
C VAL A 76 -18.13 18.33 -0.68
N CYS A 77 -18.16 17.44 -1.68
CA CYS A 77 -18.36 16.01 -1.43
C CYS A 77 -17.23 15.39 -0.62
N ILE A 78 -15.97 15.75 -0.92
CA ILE A 78 -14.81 15.28 -0.15
C ILE A 78 -14.87 15.78 1.30
N ASP A 79 -15.09 17.08 1.50
CA ASP A 79 -15.12 17.70 2.84
C ASP A 79 -16.27 17.17 3.70
N GLN A 80 -17.42 16.90 3.07
CA GLN A 80 -18.60 16.36 3.75
C GLN A 80 -18.66 14.83 3.78
N ARG A 81 -17.62 14.14 3.27
CA ARG A 81 -17.57 12.66 3.17
C ARG A 81 -18.82 12.06 2.49
N ARG A 82 -19.37 12.74 1.48
CA ARG A 82 -20.53 12.26 0.72
C ARG A 82 -20.07 11.47 -0.49
N ASP A 83 -20.75 10.35 -0.77
CA ASP A 83 -20.53 9.59 -2.00
C ASP A 83 -20.80 10.47 -3.23
N PHE A 84 -19.95 10.33 -4.23
CA PHE A 84 -20.08 11.08 -5.48
C PHE A 84 -19.48 10.34 -6.66
N SER A 85 -19.86 10.76 -7.85
CA SER A 85 -19.29 10.28 -9.09
C SER A 85 -18.91 11.40 -10.03
N ILE A 86 -17.93 11.13 -10.88
CA ILE A 86 -17.47 12.07 -11.90
C ILE A 86 -17.53 11.39 -13.26
N GLU A 87 -18.20 12.03 -14.22
CA GLU A 87 -18.03 11.71 -15.63
C GLU A 87 -16.87 12.51 -16.22
N THR A 88 -15.97 11.82 -16.93
CA THR A 88 -14.78 12.44 -17.49
C THR A 88 -14.33 11.79 -18.78
N THR A 89 -13.69 12.56 -19.65
CA THR A 89 -12.94 12.01 -20.79
C THR A 89 -11.60 11.42 -20.38
N LEU A 90 -11.15 11.64 -19.14
CA LEU A 90 -9.81 11.33 -18.63
C LEU A 90 -8.68 11.97 -19.47
N ALA A 91 -8.99 12.90 -20.37
CA ALA A 91 -7.98 13.56 -21.21
C ALA A 91 -7.22 14.67 -20.47
N GLY A 92 -7.81 15.24 -19.41
CA GLY A 92 -7.19 16.25 -18.54
C GLY A 92 -6.59 15.66 -17.26
N GLY A 93 -5.74 16.44 -16.57
CA GLY A 93 -5.14 16.02 -15.29
C GLY A 93 -5.98 16.30 -14.04
N ASN A 94 -7.09 17.04 -14.16
CA ASN A 94 -7.92 17.45 -13.02
C ASN A 94 -8.48 16.25 -12.25
N VAL A 95 -9.02 15.24 -12.97
CA VAL A 95 -9.67 14.11 -12.31
C VAL A 95 -8.67 13.23 -11.56
N LEU A 96 -7.43 13.09 -12.05
CA LEU A 96 -6.38 12.36 -11.33
C LEU A 96 -6.04 13.05 -10.00
N ARG A 97 -5.93 14.39 -10.00
CA ARG A 97 -5.76 15.15 -8.75
C ARG A 97 -6.94 15.00 -7.81
N GLN A 98 -8.17 14.94 -8.34
CA GLN A 98 -9.36 14.72 -7.51
C GLN A 98 -9.37 13.32 -6.90
N MET A 99 -8.97 12.30 -7.66
CA MET A 99 -8.80 10.93 -7.15
C MET A 99 -7.71 10.86 -6.07
N GLU A 100 -6.57 11.54 -6.25
CA GLU A 100 -5.52 11.64 -5.23
C GLU A 100 -6.08 12.24 -3.92
N ARG A 101 -6.76 13.39 -4.02
CA ARG A 101 -7.34 14.07 -2.85
C ARG A 101 -8.44 13.25 -2.16
N ALA A 102 -9.29 12.57 -2.94
CA ALA A 102 -10.30 11.68 -2.38
C ALA A 102 -9.64 10.49 -1.64
N LYS A 103 -8.59 9.91 -2.22
CA LYS A 103 -7.82 8.82 -1.59
C LYS A 103 -7.17 9.27 -0.29
N GLU A 104 -6.55 10.46 -0.28
CA GLU A 104 -5.99 11.10 0.93
C GLU A 104 -7.05 11.36 1.99
N ALA A 105 -8.27 11.72 1.60
CA ALA A 105 -9.42 11.89 2.50
C ALA A 105 -10.06 10.56 2.96
N GLY A 106 -9.51 9.41 2.53
CA GLY A 106 -9.96 8.08 2.94
C GLY A 106 -11.13 7.52 2.13
N PHE A 107 -11.39 8.02 0.92
CA PHE A 107 -12.44 7.48 0.06
C PHE A 107 -12.05 6.12 -0.53
N GLY A 108 -13.05 5.26 -0.75
CA GLY A 108 -12.96 4.16 -1.71
C GLY A 108 -13.08 4.70 -3.14
N ILE A 109 -12.32 4.17 -4.09
CA ILE A 109 -12.36 4.65 -5.47
C ILE A 109 -12.62 3.49 -6.44
N THR A 110 -13.72 3.57 -7.19
CA THR A 110 -14.00 2.67 -8.31
C THR A 110 -14.00 3.43 -9.63
N MET A 111 -13.29 2.94 -10.63
CA MET A 111 -13.31 3.51 -11.98
C MET A 111 -13.96 2.54 -12.98
N TYR A 112 -14.86 3.07 -13.81
CA TYR A 112 -15.40 2.41 -14.99
C TYR A 112 -14.82 3.12 -16.22
N TYR A 113 -13.94 2.45 -16.95
CA TYR A 113 -13.40 2.97 -18.21
C TYR A 113 -14.10 2.32 -19.40
N VAL A 114 -14.58 3.14 -20.34
CA VAL A 114 -15.23 2.67 -21.56
C VAL A 114 -14.42 3.08 -22.78
N GLY A 115 -13.97 2.11 -23.56
CA GLY A 115 -13.22 2.29 -24.80
C GLY A 115 -13.98 1.77 -26.02
N LEU A 116 -13.52 2.19 -27.20
CA LEU A 116 -13.92 1.64 -28.49
C LEU A 116 -12.68 1.19 -29.26
N LYS A 117 -12.91 0.39 -30.32
CA LYS A 117 -11.88 -0.25 -31.14
C LYS A 117 -10.81 0.73 -31.61
N ASN A 118 -11.20 1.93 -32.02
CA ASN A 118 -10.31 3.00 -32.44
C ASN A 118 -11.02 4.36 -32.32
N VAL A 119 -10.29 5.44 -32.63
CA VAL A 119 -10.78 6.81 -32.58
C VAL A 119 -11.90 7.10 -33.58
N ASP A 120 -11.90 6.45 -34.75
CA ASP A 120 -12.90 6.70 -35.79
C ASP A 120 -14.30 6.25 -35.34
N TYR A 121 -14.39 5.16 -34.57
CA TYR A 121 -15.65 4.76 -33.91
C TYR A 121 -16.18 5.81 -32.92
N HIS A 122 -15.30 6.54 -32.23
CA HIS A 122 -15.72 7.65 -31.37
C HIS A 122 -16.29 8.81 -32.20
N ILE A 123 -15.63 9.14 -33.32
CA ILE A 123 -16.05 10.21 -34.23
C ILE A 123 -17.41 9.89 -34.84
N GLU A 124 -17.57 8.69 -35.39
CA GLU A 124 -18.83 8.21 -35.99
C GLU A 124 -19.98 8.25 -34.98
N ARG A 125 -19.76 7.80 -33.74
CA ARG A 125 -20.79 7.85 -32.70
C ARG A 125 -21.15 9.27 -32.29
N VAL A 126 -20.19 10.17 -32.22
CA VAL A 126 -20.49 11.59 -31.94
C VAL A 126 -21.28 12.20 -33.09
N ALA A 127 -20.91 11.93 -34.35
CA ALA A 127 -21.64 12.40 -35.53
C ALA A 127 -23.11 11.95 -35.51
N ARG A 128 -23.37 10.65 -35.32
CA ARG A 128 -24.74 10.11 -35.18
C ARG A 128 -25.52 10.76 -34.04
N ARG A 129 -24.87 11.04 -32.92
CA ARG A 129 -25.51 11.72 -31.78
C ARG A 129 -25.86 13.17 -32.12
N VAL A 130 -25.04 13.87 -32.91
CA VAL A 130 -25.32 15.23 -33.39
C VAL A 130 -26.50 15.24 -34.36
N GLU A 131 -26.56 14.26 -35.27
CA GLU A 131 -27.72 14.07 -36.17
C GLU A 131 -29.02 13.86 -35.36
N ALA A 132 -28.94 13.20 -34.20
CA ALA A 132 -30.05 13.03 -33.27
C ALA A 132 -30.30 14.23 -32.33
N GLY A 133 -29.69 15.40 -32.58
CA GLY A 133 -29.89 16.63 -31.79
C GLY A 133 -28.96 16.80 -30.58
N GLY A 134 -27.90 16.01 -30.48
CA GLY A 134 -26.88 16.14 -29.43
C GLY A 134 -25.82 17.22 -29.72
N HIS A 135 -24.95 17.46 -28.73
CA HIS A 135 -23.88 18.45 -28.85
C HIS A 135 -22.72 17.97 -29.74
N SER A 136 -22.29 18.85 -30.65
CA SER A 136 -21.15 18.65 -31.54
C SER A 136 -19.83 18.82 -30.80
N ILE A 137 -18.84 18.01 -31.14
CA ILE A 137 -17.48 18.09 -30.61
C ILE A 137 -16.53 18.01 -31.79
N PRO A 138 -15.58 18.96 -31.96
CA PRO A 138 -14.66 18.92 -33.07
C PRO A 138 -13.85 17.62 -33.12
N GLU A 139 -13.68 17.05 -34.32
CA GLU A 139 -12.97 15.79 -34.53
C GLU A 139 -11.54 15.81 -33.94
N ALA A 140 -10.80 16.89 -34.20
CA ALA A 140 -9.46 17.11 -33.66
C ALA A 140 -9.42 17.00 -32.12
N ASP A 141 -10.48 17.45 -31.46
CA ASP A 141 -10.64 17.37 -30.01
C ASP A 141 -10.89 15.94 -29.55
N ILE A 142 -11.71 15.17 -30.28
CA ILE A 142 -11.93 13.74 -30.02
C ILE A 142 -10.62 12.95 -30.17
N ARG A 143 -9.86 13.19 -31.25
CA ARG A 143 -8.56 12.54 -31.48
C ARG A 143 -7.56 12.84 -30.37
N ARG A 144 -7.40 14.12 -30.02
CA ARG A 144 -6.54 14.54 -28.91
C ARG A 144 -6.95 13.92 -27.57
N ARG A 145 -8.25 13.86 -27.28
CA ARG A 145 -8.78 13.29 -26.04
C ARG A 145 -8.59 11.77 -25.99
N TYR A 146 -8.73 11.07 -27.11
CA TYR A 146 -8.53 9.63 -27.22
C TYR A 146 -7.13 9.22 -26.73
N ASP A 147 -6.08 9.79 -27.32
CA ASP A 147 -4.71 9.44 -26.94
C ASP A 147 -4.41 9.81 -25.49
N ARG A 148 -4.75 11.04 -25.09
CA ARG A 148 -4.51 11.54 -23.73
C ARG A 148 -5.28 10.76 -22.66
N SER A 149 -6.46 10.25 -22.98
CA SER A 149 -7.26 9.41 -22.10
C SER A 149 -6.54 8.09 -21.86
N LEU A 150 -6.15 7.39 -22.93
CA LEU A 150 -5.45 6.11 -22.84
C LEU A 150 -4.13 6.22 -22.06
N ASP A 151 -3.38 7.30 -22.27
CA ASP A 151 -2.11 7.54 -21.56
C ASP A 151 -2.30 7.79 -20.05
N LYS A 152 -3.48 8.23 -19.62
CA LYS A 152 -3.79 8.48 -18.20
C LYS A 152 -4.46 7.31 -17.49
N VAL A 153 -5.00 6.33 -18.22
CA VAL A 153 -5.61 5.13 -17.60
C VAL A 153 -4.66 4.44 -16.62
N PRO A 154 -3.36 4.21 -16.93
CA PRO A 154 -2.43 3.61 -15.97
C PRO A 154 -2.33 4.35 -14.63
N GLN A 155 -2.27 5.68 -14.69
CA GLN A 155 -2.23 6.51 -13.48
C GLN A 155 -3.55 6.46 -12.71
N ALA A 156 -4.68 6.41 -13.42
CA ALA A 156 -5.98 6.23 -12.78
C ALA A 156 -6.12 4.84 -12.12
N ILE A 157 -5.59 3.78 -12.75
CA ILE A 157 -5.54 2.43 -12.17
C ILE A 157 -4.76 2.43 -10.85
N ARG A 158 -3.63 3.16 -10.78
CA ARG A 158 -2.83 3.30 -9.54
C ARG A 158 -3.63 3.94 -8.39
N LEU A 159 -4.53 4.87 -8.73
CA LEU A 159 -5.28 5.64 -7.75
C LEU A 159 -6.55 4.91 -7.29
N ALA A 160 -7.20 4.17 -8.20
CA ALA A 160 -8.42 3.43 -7.91
C ALA A 160 -8.18 2.15 -7.09
N ASP A 161 -9.14 1.77 -6.24
CA ASP A 161 -9.16 0.48 -5.55
C ASP A 161 -9.70 -0.63 -6.48
N ARG A 162 -10.67 -0.26 -7.32
CA ARG A 162 -11.28 -1.13 -8.34
C ARG A 162 -11.34 -0.43 -9.68
N VAL A 163 -11.03 -1.15 -10.75
CA VAL A 163 -11.21 -0.67 -12.12
C VAL A 163 -11.93 -1.70 -12.95
N PHE A 164 -12.88 -1.27 -13.75
CA PHE A 164 -13.53 -2.09 -14.76
C PHE A 164 -13.35 -1.42 -16.12
N VAL A 165 -12.85 -2.16 -17.09
CA VAL A 165 -12.63 -1.69 -18.46
C VAL A 165 -13.57 -2.43 -19.38
N PHE A 166 -14.34 -1.67 -20.14
CA PHE A 166 -15.31 -2.17 -21.11
C PHE A 166 -14.92 -1.76 -22.53
N ASP A 167 -15.01 -2.71 -23.45
CA ASP A 167 -15.10 -2.42 -24.87
C ASP A 167 -16.58 -2.27 -25.22
N ASN A 168 -16.95 -1.13 -25.79
CA ASN A 168 -18.32 -0.88 -26.23
C ASN A 168 -18.45 -0.81 -27.76
N SER A 169 -17.51 -1.37 -28.53
CA SER A 169 -17.54 -1.30 -30.00
C SER A 169 -18.70 -2.08 -30.61
N THR A 170 -19.10 -3.18 -29.97
CA THR A 170 -20.19 -4.08 -30.40
C THR A 170 -21.24 -4.30 -29.31
N GLY A 171 -21.27 -3.41 -28.31
CA GLY A 171 -21.98 -3.60 -27.04
C GLY A 171 -21.00 -3.76 -25.87
N PHE A 172 -21.45 -3.50 -24.65
CA PHE A 172 -20.62 -3.49 -23.44
C PHE A 172 -20.09 -4.89 -23.11
N LYS A 173 -18.79 -5.10 -23.35
CA LYS A 173 -18.07 -6.32 -22.97
C LYS A 173 -16.98 -5.95 -21.99
N LYS A 174 -17.00 -6.54 -20.79
CA LYS A 174 -15.91 -6.36 -19.82
C LYS A 174 -14.65 -7.03 -20.38
N THR A 175 -13.60 -6.25 -20.62
CA THR A 175 -12.35 -6.76 -21.19
C THR A 175 -11.27 -6.94 -20.13
N LEU A 176 -11.29 -6.12 -19.10
CA LEU A 176 -10.29 -6.10 -18.05
C LEU A 176 -10.92 -5.60 -16.75
N ASP A 177 -10.56 -6.18 -15.62
CA ASP A 177 -10.75 -5.53 -14.32
C ASP A 177 -9.45 -5.51 -13.52
N VAL A 178 -9.37 -4.53 -12.62
CA VAL A 178 -8.26 -4.35 -11.69
C VAL A 178 -8.80 -4.35 -10.28
N ASN A 179 -8.21 -5.17 -9.43
CA ASN A 179 -8.49 -5.21 -8.00
C ASN A 179 -7.20 -4.96 -7.23
N GLN A 180 -7.10 -3.83 -6.52
CA GLN A 180 -5.91 -3.47 -5.74
C GLN A 180 -4.61 -3.59 -6.58
N GLY A 181 -4.67 -3.14 -7.83
CA GLY A 181 -3.56 -3.22 -8.78
C GLY A 181 -3.38 -4.55 -9.51
N LEU A 182 -4.12 -5.61 -9.13
CA LEU A 182 -4.10 -6.90 -9.81
C LEU A 182 -5.01 -6.88 -11.04
N ILE A 183 -4.43 -7.07 -12.23
CA ILE A 183 -5.17 -7.11 -13.49
C ILE A 183 -5.69 -8.53 -13.75
N GLN A 184 -6.98 -8.62 -14.05
CA GLN A 184 -7.61 -9.79 -14.64
C GLN A 184 -8.13 -9.44 -16.05
N ILE A 185 -7.69 -10.18 -17.06
CA ILE A 185 -8.11 -9.99 -18.46
C ILE A 185 -9.22 -11.00 -18.78
N HIS A 186 -10.30 -10.50 -19.38
CA HIS A 186 -11.53 -11.26 -19.68
C HIS A 186 -11.79 -11.41 -21.18
N THR A 187 -10.80 -11.09 -22.01
CA THR A 187 -10.89 -11.22 -23.46
C THR A 187 -9.79 -12.14 -23.99
N SER A 188 -10.13 -12.99 -24.96
CA SER A 188 -9.17 -13.89 -25.63
C SER A 188 -8.30 -13.15 -26.64
N VAL A 189 -8.82 -12.07 -27.23
CA VAL A 189 -8.08 -11.18 -28.14
C VAL A 189 -7.95 -9.82 -27.47
N ILE A 190 -6.72 -9.33 -27.33
CA ILE A 190 -6.44 -8.02 -26.72
C ILE A 190 -6.40 -6.96 -27.84
N PRO A 191 -7.37 -6.02 -27.89
CA PRO A 191 -7.34 -4.95 -28.87
C PRO A 191 -6.15 -4.00 -28.65
N LYS A 192 -5.65 -3.37 -29.72
CA LYS A 192 -4.50 -2.44 -29.67
C LYS A 192 -4.64 -1.33 -28.60
N TRP A 193 -5.85 -0.78 -28.45
CA TRP A 193 -6.12 0.28 -27.46
C TRP A 193 -6.02 -0.24 -26.02
N LEU A 194 -6.43 -1.48 -25.77
CA LEU A 194 -6.33 -2.14 -24.46
C LEU A 194 -4.88 -2.54 -24.15
N ASP A 195 -4.14 -3.04 -25.16
CA ASP A 195 -2.71 -3.33 -25.02
C ASP A 195 -1.90 -2.08 -24.64
N ARG A 196 -2.26 -0.89 -25.17
CA ARG A 196 -1.66 0.38 -24.75
C ARG A 196 -1.87 0.65 -23.25
N ILE A 197 -3.07 0.39 -22.72
CA ILE A 197 -3.36 0.53 -21.29
C ILE A 197 -2.52 -0.45 -20.47
N ILE A 198 -2.46 -1.72 -20.86
CA ILE A 198 -1.70 -2.76 -20.16
C ILE A 198 -0.20 -2.42 -20.14
N LYS A 199 0.37 -2.02 -21.29
CA LYS A 199 1.78 -1.57 -21.37
C LYS A 199 2.05 -0.33 -20.51
N GLY A 200 1.11 0.61 -20.49
CA GLY A 200 1.22 1.78 -19.62
C GLY A 200 1.18 1.41 -18.14
N TRP A 201 0.33 0.45 -17.76
CA TRP A 201 0.26 -0.07 -16.40
C TRP A 201 1.54 -0.78 -15.97
N ASP A 202 2.14 -1.61 -16.84
CA ASP A 202 3.41 -2.26 -16.53
C ASP A 202 4.51 -1.24 -16.19
N LYS A 203 4.56 -0.11 -16.92
CA LYS A 203 5.49 0.99 -16.65
C LYS A 203 5.22 1.69 -15.31
N GLU A 204 3.95 1.92 -14.97
CA GLU A 204 3.57 2.47 -13.66
C GLU A 204 3.91 1.49 -12.52
N GLN A 205 3.69 0.19 -12.71
CA GLN A 205 4.08 -0.85 -11.76
C GLN A 205 5.60 -0.91 -11.55
N GLU A 206 6.39 -0.81 -12.61
CA GLU A 206 7.85 -0.69 -12.50
C GLU A 206 8.28 0.52 -11.70
N LYS A 207 7.62 1.67 -11.90
CA LYS A 207 7.90 2.87 -11.11
C LYS A 207 7.56 2.65 -9.64
N MET A 208 6.40 2.07 -9.34
CA MET A 208 6.00 1.73 -7.97
C MET A 208 6.98 0.78 -7.31
N ASN A 209 7.43 -0.26 -8.01
CA ASN A 209 8.40 -1.22 -7.47
C ASN A 209 9.75 -0.55 -7.18
N ARG A 210 10.24 0.34 -8.05
CA ARG A 210 11.46 1.12 -7.77
C ARG A 210 11.31 2.01 -6.54
N ASP A 211 10.14 2.63 -6.35
CA ASP A 211 9.89 3.46 -5.17
C ASP A 211 9.79 2.62 -3.89
N LEU A 212 9.22 1.42 -3.97
CA LEU A 212 9.18 0.45 -2.88
C LEU A 212 10.58 -0.09 -2.52
N GLU A 213 11.41 -0.39 -3.52
CA GLU A 213 12.81 -0.81 -3.33
C GLU A 213 13.60 0.29 -2.60
N ARG A 214 13.48 1.55 -3.03
CA ARG A 214 14.12 2.68 -2.32
C ARG A 214 13.65 2.83 -0.87
N LYS A 215 12.35 2.64 -0.62
CA LYS A 215 11.80 2.64 0.75
C LYS A 215 12.36 1.48 1.55
N LYS A 216 12.42 0.28 0.97
CA LYS A 216 13.01 -0.91 1.60
C LYS A 216 14.44 -0.63 2.04
N ASP A 217 15.30 -0.13 1.14
CA ASP A 217 16.70 0.19 1.45
C ASP A 217 16.82 1.20 2.60
N GLN A 218 15.92 2.20 2.63
CA GLN A 218 15.90 3.18 3.72
C GLN A 218 15.47 2.56 5.05
N PHE A 219 14.49 1.67 5.03
CA PHE A 219 14.01 0.98 6.24
C PHE A 219 15.03 -0.02 6.76
N GLU A 220 15.76 -0.72 5.89
CA GLU A 220 16.86 -1.62 6.26
C GLU A 220 17.99 -0.83 6.96
N LYS A 221 18.41 0.31 6.41
CA LYS A 221 19.38 1.20 7.07
C LYS A 221 18.92 1.67 8.45
N ASN A 222 17.63 2.03 8.56
CA ASN A 222 17.06 2.42 9.84
C ASN A 222 17.04 1.25 10.82
N TYR A 223 16.68 0.05 10.36
CA TYR A 223 16.68 -1.17 11.17
C TYR A 223 18.08 -1.46 11.72
N ASP A 224 19.11 -1.47 10.87
CA ASP A 224 20.50 -1.72 11.27
C ASP A 224 20.99 -0.70 12.30
N SER A 225 20.63 0.57 12.12
CA SER A 225 20.97 1.64 13.06
C SER A 225 20.31 1.44 14.43
N VAL A 226 19.01 1.15 14.46
CA VAL A 226 18.27 0.91 15.71
C VAL A 226 18.77 -0.38 16.38
N HIS A 227 19.03 -1.42 15.61
CA HIS A 227 19.54 -2.70 16.10
C HIS A 227 20.91 -2.53 16.75
N SER A 228 21.83 -1.80 16.10
CA SER A 228 23.15 -1.48 16.64
C SER A 228 23.06 -0.70 17.95
N LYS A 229 22.15 0.29 18.04
CA LYS A 229 21.89 1.03 19.29
C LYS A 229 21.35 0.12 20.39
N LEU A 230 20.45 -0.80 20.06
CA LEU A 230 19.92 -1.76 21.03
C LEU A 230 21.02 -2.68 21.57
N LEU A 231 21.91 -3.16 20.69
CA LEU A 231 23.08 -3.95 21.10
C LEU A 231 23.98 -3.13 22.04
N GLN A 232 24.27 -1.87 21.71
CA GLN A 232 25.06 -0.98 22.58
C GLN A 232 24.42 -0.77 23.95
N GLU A 233 23.10 -0.59 24.04
CA GLU A 233 22.40 -0.50 25.34
C GLU A 233 22.48 -1.82 26.11
N LYS A 234 22.34 -2.96 25.43
CA LYS A 234 22.47 -4.29 26.04
C LYS A 234 23.88 -4.55 26.57
N GLU A 235 24.91 -4.08 25.88
CA GLU A 235 26.31 -4.18 26.32
C GLU A 235 26.53 -3.52 27.69
N LYS A 236 25.86 -2.38 27.96
CA LYS A 236 25.97 -1.67 29.25
C LYS A 236 25.47 -2.50 30.44
N LEU A 237 24.62 -3.50 30.22
CA LEU A 237 24.12 -4.40 31.27
C LEU A 237 25.00 -5.63 31.49
N LYS A 238 25.98 -5.92 30.62
CA LYS A 238 26.86 -7.09 30.78
C LYS A 238 27.58 -7.16 32.14
N PRO A 239 28.11 -6.06 32.71
CA PRO A 239 28.78 -6.11 34.00
C PRO A 239 27.90 -6.64 35.14
N ILE A 240 26.58 -6.42 35.07
CA ILE A 240 25.63 -6.92 36.08
C ILE A 240 25.59 -8.46 36.04
N HIS A 241 25.42 -9.04 34.86
CA HIS A 241 25.39 -10.49 34.69
C HIS A 241 26.75 -11.14 34.99
N GLU A 242 27.84 -10.47 34.63
CA GLU A 242 29.19 -10.93 34.98
C GLU A 242 29.40 -10.93 36.50
N LEU A 243 28.98 -9.86 37.18
CA LEU A 243 29.07 -9.75 38.63
C LEU A 243 28.29 -10.85 39.34
N GLU A 244 27.04 -11.09 38.92
CA GLU A 244 26.18 -12.14 39.47
C GLU A 244 26.82 -13.52 39.30
N ARG A 245 27.36 -13.81 38.10
CA ARG A 245 28.09 -15.06 37.83
C ARG A 245 29.32 -15.23 38.73
N LEU A 246 30.12 -14.18 38.90
CA LEU A 246 31.32 -14.23 39.74
C LEU A 246 30.97 -14.42 41.21
N LYS A 247 29.94 -13.74 41.71
CA LYS A 247 29.43 -13.91 43.09
C LYS A 247 28.97 -15.34 43.34
N ASN A 248 28.18 -15.91 42.42
CA ASN A 248 27.73 -17.30 42.53
C ASN A 248 28.90 -18.30 42.56
N LEU A 249 29.91 -18.11 41.70
CA LEU A 249 31.10 -18.98 41.68
C LEU A 249 31.89 -18.86 42.99
N ARG A 250 32.05 -17.64 43.50
CA ARG A 250 32.70 -17.38 44.78
C ARG A 250 31.96 -18.06 45.93
N ASP A 251 30.63 -17.98 45.98
CA ASP A 251 29.83 -18.62 47.02
C ASP A 251 29.94 -20.15 46.97
N GLN A 252 30.02 -20.75 45.77
CA GLN A 252 30.29 -22.18 45.60
C GLN A 252 31.67 -22.58 46.16
N LEU A 253 32.72 -21.79 45.91
CA LEU A 253 34.05 -22.06 46.46
C LEU A 253 34.09 -21.88 47.98
N VAL A 254 33.38 -20.89 48.52
CA VAL A 254 33.25 -20.68 49.97
C VAL A 254 32.50 -21.84 50.62
N ALA A 255 31.42 -22.34 50.02
CA ALA A 255 30.72 -23.54 50.48
C ALA A 255 31.65 -24.75 50.49
N ARG A 256 32.43 -24.96 49.41
CA ARG A 256 33.44 -26.02 49.33
C ARG A 256 34.51 -25.90 50.42
N LEU A 257 34.96 -24.68 50.76
CA LEU A 257 35.89 -24.47 51.87
C LEU A 257 35.30 -24.90 53.21
N ILE A 258 33.99 -24.66 53.43
CA ILE A 258 33.30 -25.10 54.65
C ILE A 258 33.28 -26.63 54.72
N GLU A 259 33.01 -27.31 53.60
CA GLU A 259 33.01 -28.78 53.53
C GLU A 259 34.38 -29.41 53.78
N LEU A 260 35.44 -28.77 53.29
CA LEU A 260 36.82 -29.26 53.40
C LEU A 260 37.45 -29.03 54.79
N LYS A 261 36.82 -28.22 55.66
CA LYS A 261 37.33 -27.96 57.01
C LYS A 261 37.33 -29.24 57.87
N PRO A 262 38.37 -29.46 58.69
CA PRO A 262 38.46 -30.65 59.55
C PRO A 262 37.33 -30.65 60.59
N LYS A 263 36.59 -31.76 60.66
CA LYS A 263 35.35 -31.90 61.45
C LYS A 263 35.58 -32.43 62.86
N ASN A 264 36.74 -33.00 63.13
CA ASN A 264 37.10 -33.61 64.41
C ASN A 264 38.59 -33.38 64.75
N LEU A 265 39.00 -33.75 65.97
CA LEU A 265 40.37 -33.52 66.47
C LEU A 265 41.43 -34.25 65.63
N LEU A 266 41.12 -35.47 65.15
CA LEU A 266 42.01 -36.30 64.33
C LEU A 266 42.31 -35.64 62.98
N GLU A 267 41.29 -35.14 62.28
CA GLU A 267 41.44 -34.40 61.02
C GLU A 267 42.15 -33.06 61.19
N LYS A 268 42.02 -32.41 62.36
CA LYS A 268 42.79 -31.18 62.67
C LYS A 268 44.29 -31.47 62.76
N ILE A 269 44.68 -32.65 63.22
CA ILE A 269 46.08 -33.07 63.38
C ILE A 269 46.64 -33.60 62.05
N THR A 270 45.90 -34.44 61.33
CA THR A 270 46.35 -35.04 60.06
C THR A 270 46.23 -34.09 58.86
N ASN A 271 45.31 -33.11 58.93
CA ASN A 271 45.02 -32.08 57.93
C ASN A 271 45.11 -32.58 56.46
N PRO A 272 44.34 -33.62 56.10
CA PRO A 272 44.48 -34.31 54.81
C PRO A 272 44.17 -33.40 53.60
N ASN A 273 43.37 -32.35 53.81
CA ASN A 273 42.94 -31.42 52.75
C ASN A 273 43.78 -30.13 52.70
N LYS A 274 44.89 -30.01 53.45
CA LYS A 274 45.64 -28.74 53.62
C LYS A 274 45.97 -28.03 52.31
N GLN A 275 46.52 -28.76 51.32
CA GLN A 275 46.88 -28.18 50.02
C GLN A 275 45.64 -27.76 49.22
N THR A 276 44.59 -28.58 49.22
CA THR A 276 43.31 -28.27 48.56
C THR A 276 42.65 -27.03 49.16
N ILE A 277 42.66 -26.88 50.48
CA ILE A 277 42.14 -25.69 51.18
C ILE A 277 42.91 -24.45 50.77
N LEU A 278 44.25 -24.51 50.74
CA LEU A 278 45.10 -23.40 50.31
C LEU A 278 44.83 -22.99 48.85
N GLY A 279 44.67 -23.96 47.95
CA GLY A 279 44.32 -23.70 46.54
C GLY A 279 42.96 -23.02 46.40
N VAL A 280 41.92 -23.55 47.04
CA VAL A 280 40.58 -22.95 46.98
C VAL A 280 40.55 -21.56 47.64
N GLN A 281 41.33 -21.33 48.70
CA GLN A 281 41.48 -19.99 49.29
C GLN A 281 42.12 -18.98 48.33
N GLN A 282 43.14 -19.39 47.56
CA GLN A 282 43.73 -18.56 46.52
C GLN A 282 42.74 -18.25 45.41
N ASP A 283 41.96 -19.24 44.96
CA ASP A 283 40.91 -19.04 43.95
C ASP A 283 39.84 -18.04 44.42
N VAL A 284 39.41 -18.14 45.69
CA VAL A 284 38.49 -17.17 46.30
C VAL A 284 39.08 -15.77 46.31
N GLN A 285 40.35 -15.60 46.71
CA GLN A 285 41.01 -14.29 46.69
C GLN A 285 41.10 -13.69 45.27
N GLN A 286 41.41 -14.52 44.27
CA GLN A 286 41.42 -14.09 42.87
C GLN A 286 40.02 -13.68 42.39
N LEU A 287 38.98 -14.41 42.79
CA LEU A 287 37.59 -14.09 42.49
C LEU A 287 37.14 -12.79 43.17
N ASP A 288 37.47 -12.59 44.44
CA ASP A 288 37.15 -11.35 45.17
C ASP A 288 37.80 -10.13 44.49
N ALA A 289 39.05 -10.25 44.03
CA ALA A 289 39.71 -9.19 43.27
C ALA A 289 39.00 -8.89 41.94
N LYS A 290 38.55 -9.92 41.20
CA LYS A 290 37.78 -9.76 39.96
C LYS A 290 36.41 -9.13 40.21
N ILE A 291 35.69 -9.57 41.25
CA ILE A 291 34.40 -9.00 41.66
C ILE A 291 34.55 -7.50 41.90
N LEU A 292 35.56 -7.09 42.67
CA LEU A 292 35.81 -5.67 42.96
C LEU A 292 36.09 -4.83 41.70
N GLN A 293 36.72 -5.42 40.67
CA GLN A 293 36.94 -4.76 39.38
C GLN A 293 35.65 -4.63 38.56
N VAL A 294 34.80 -5.65 38.57
CA VAL A 294 33.52 -5.65 37.82
C VAL A 294 32.49 -4.77 38.50
N GLU A 295 32.42 -4.74 39.84
CA GLU A 295 31.51 -3.86 40.61
C GLU A 295 31.68 -2.39 40.24
N LYS A 296 32.91 -1.93 39.98
CA LYS A 296 33.20 -0.56 39.54
C LYS A 296 32.61 -0.21 38.17
N LYS A 297 32.28 -1.22 37.36
CA LYS A 297 31.70 -1.08 36.01
C LYS A 297 30.19 -1.31 36.00
N VAL A 298 29.60 -1.71 37.13
CA VAL A 298 28.15 -1.93 37.21
C VAL A 298 27.43 -0.58 37.21
N PRO A 299 26.45 -0.36 36.31
CA PRO A 299 25.65 0.85 36.32
C PRO A 299 24.85 0.99 37.62
N SER A 300 24.62 2.22 38.04
CA SER A 300 23.74 2.55 39.15
C SER A 300 22.28 2.13 38.88
N PRO A 301 21.44 1.92 39.91
CA PRO A 301 20.04 1.56 39.71
C PRO A 301 19.25 2.51 38.80
N ALA A 302 19.53 3.80 38.87
CA ALA A 302 18.91 4.81 38.00
C ALA A 302 19.35 4.65 36.53
N GLU A 303 20.63 4.38 36.29
CA GLU A 303 21.16 4.10 34.95
C GLU A 303 20.56 2.80 34.38
N VAL A 304 20.42 1.76 35.20
CA VAL A 304 19.78 0.50 34.79
C VAL A 304 18.33 0.74 34.35
N GLN A 305 17.54 1.49 35.11
CA GLN A 305 16.16 1.83 34.71
C GLN A 305 16.12 2.59 33.39
N LEU A 306 17.04 3.54 33.18
CA LEU A 306 17.13 4.30 31.93
C LEU A 306 17.51 3.41 30.75
N ILE A 307 18.50 2.52 30.92
CA ILE A 307 18.91 1.55 29.89
C ILE A 307 17.74 0.64 29.53
N GLN A 308 17.03 0.10 30.52
CA GLN A 308 15.85 -0.75 30.30
C GLN A 308 14.76 -0.01 29.53
N LYS A 309 14.44 1.23 29.91
CA LYS A 309 13.47 2.07 29.19
C LYS A 309 13.88 2.30 27.73
N ASN A 310 15.16 2.62 27.50
CA ASN A 310 15.69 2.81 26.15
C ASN A 310 15.60 1.53 25.33
N MET A 311 15.97 0.38 25.91
CA MET A 311 15.87 -0.92 25.26
C MET A 311 14.42 -1.26 24.87
N THR A 312 13.44 -0.98 25.74
CA THR A 312 12.03 -1.17 25.42
C THR A 312 11.61 -0.30 24.23
N GLY A 313 11.96 0.99 24.24
CA GLY A 313 11.64 1.89 23.13
C GLY A 313 12.29 1.48 21.80
N LEU A 314 13.58 1.13 21.82
CA LEU A 314 14.30 0.63 20.65
C LEU A 314 13.72 -0.70 20.16
N GLY A 315 13.33 -1.59 21.07
CA GLY A 315 12.67 -2.86 20.75
C GLY A 315 11.34 -2.65 20.03
N SER A 316 10.47 -1.78 20.54
CA SER A 316 9.21 -1.43 19.86
C SER A 316 9.43 -0.85 18.46
N LEU A 317 10.44 0.00 18.30
CA LEU A 317 10.82 0.55 17.00
C LEU A 317 11.31 -0.53 16.03
N LEU A 318 12.13 -1.48 16.49
CA LEU A 318 12.57 -2.61 15.66
C LEU A 318 11.40 -3.46 15.20
N THR A 319 10.44 -3.75 16.08
CA THR A 319 9.23 -4.49 15.72
C THR A 319 8.45 -3.76 14.63
N ALA A 320 8.24 -2.45 14.77
CA ALA A 320 7.54 -1.64 13.78
C ALA A 320 8.27 -1.62 12.42
N LEU A 321 9.60 -1.47 12.43
CA LEU A 321 10.42 -1.51 11.21
C LEU A 321 10.37 -2.89 10.54
N GLN A 322 10.41 -3.97 11.32
CA GLN A 322 10.32 -5.33 10.80
C GLN A 322 8.97 -5.60 10.14
N SER A 323 7.87 -5.18 10.76
CA SER A 323 6.52 -5.28 10.15
C SER A 323 6.43 -4.47 8.85
N ALA A 324 6.99 -3.26 8.82
CA ALA A 324 7.00 -2.45 7.60
C ALA A 324 7.83 -3.09 6.48
N LEU A 325 9.01 -3.63 6.78
CA LEU A 325 9.84 -4.36 5.82
C LEU A 325 9.14 -5.61 5.28
N GLN A 326 8.43 -6.35 6.13
CA GLN A 326 7.65 -7.50 5.73
C GLN A 326 6.52 -7.11 4.76
N GLN A 327 5.79 -6.02 5.04
CA GLN A 327 4.75 -5.51 4.15
C GLN A 327 5.32 -5.09 2.80
N ILE A 328 6.42 -4.31 2.79
CA ILE A 328 7.09 -3.90 1.54
C ILE A 328 7.53 -5.12 0.73
N GLY A 329 8.03 -6.17 1.38
CA GLY A 329 8.40 -7.42 0.73
C GLY A 329 7.22 -8.13 0.05
N GLN A 330 6.05 -8.16 0.71
CA GLN A 330 4.83 -8.71 0.13
C GLN A 330 4.37 -7.90 -1.09
N ASP A 331 4.31 -6.58 -0.97
CA ASP A 331 3.88 -5.68 -2.04
C ASP A 331 4.77 -5.84 -3.30
N LEU A 332 6.10 -5.94 -3.11
CA LEU A 332 7.05 -6.17 -4.20
C LEU A 332 6.81 -7.52 -4.90
N LEU A 333 6.58 -8.59 -4.14
CA LEU A 333 6.34 -9.92 -4.70
C LEU A 333 5.06 -9.93 -5.55
N THR A 334 3.98 -9.35 -5.04
CA THR A 334 2.71 -9.22 -5.75
C THR A 334 2.89 -8.44 -7.06
N GLY A 335 3.61 -7.32 -7.03
CA GLY A 335 3.90 -6.53 -8.24
C GLY A 335 4.76 -7.27 -9.27
N GLN A 336 5.66 -8.18 -8.84
CA GLN A 336 6.45 -9.02 -9.76
C GLN A 336 5.60 -10.11 -10.42
N GLN A 337 4.80 -10.84 -9.62
CA GLN A 337 3.91 -11.90 -10.12
C GLN A 337 2.90 -11.35 -11.13
N GLN A 338 2.30 -10.18 -10.85
CA GLN A 338 1.34 -9.55 -11.76
C GLN A 338 1.97 -9.21 -13.12
N ARG A 339 3.20 -8.70 -13.15
CA ARG A 339 3.90 -8.38 -14.41
C ARG A 339 4.16 -9.63 -15.24
N GLN A 340 4.57 -10.73 -14.61
CA GLN A 340 4.75 -12.01 -15.30
C GLN A 340 3.42 -12.51 -15.89
N LEU A 341 2.33 -12.44 -15.14
CA LEU A 341 1.00 -12.82 -15.61
C LEU A 341 0.54 -11.95 -16.80
N ASN A 342 0.75 -10.63 -16.73
CA ASN A 342 0.43 -9.71 -17.84
C ASN A 342 1.23 -10.04 -19.10
N GLN A 343 2.51 -10.40 -18.97
CA GLN A 343 3.35 -10.82 -20.09
C GLN A 343 2.84 -12.12 -20.73
N LEU A 344 2.51 -13.12 -19.92
CA LEU A 344 1.94 -14.39 -20.39
C LEU A 344 0.62 -14.15 -21.13
N HIS A 345 -0.33 -13.41 -20.56
CA HIS A 345 -1.60 -13.11 -21.23
C HIS A 345 -1.42 -12.42 -22.59
N ARG A 346 -0.44 -11.52 -22.74
CA ARG A 346 -0.13 -10.90 -24.04
C ARG A 346 0.45 -11.90 -25.03
N GLN A 347 1.36 -12.78 -24.60
CA GLN A 347 1.90 -13.83 -25.46
C GLN A 347 0.79 -14.75 -25.94
N TYR A 348 -0.06 -15.24 -25.03
CA TYR A 348 -1.21 -16.08 -25.37
C TYR A 348 -2.20 -15.36 -26.30
N GLY A 349 -2.54 -14.09 -26.03
CA GLY A 349 -3.44 -13.31 -26.87
C GLY A 349 -2.89 -13.05 -28.28
N THR A 350 -1.57 -12.83 -28.40
CA THR A 350 -0.89 -12.67 -29.69
C THR A 350 -0.93 -13.97 -30.50
N SER A 351 -0.66 -15.11 -29.85
CA SER A 351 -0.75 -16.43 -30.48
C SER A 351 -2.17 -16.76 -30.93
N GLN A 352 -3.19 -16.43 -30.13
CA GLN A 352 -4.61 -16.63 -30.49
C GLN A 352 -5.01 -15.76 -31.70
N GLN A 353 -4.55 -14.51 -31.74
CA GLN A 353 -4.80 -13.63 -32.88
C GLN A 353 -4.13 -14.16 -34.16
N TYR A 354 -2.88 -14.61 -34.07
CA TYR A 354 -2.16 -15.21 -35.20
C TYR A 354 -2.85 -16.47 -35.73
N ILE A 355 -3.29 -17.38 -34.86
CA ILE A 355 -4.04 -18.58 -35.25
C ILE A 355 -5.35 -18.21 -35.96
N ARG A 356 -6.05 -17.18 -35.47
CA ARG A 356 -7.31 -16.71 -36.09
C ARG A 356 -7.08 -16.10 -37.47
N ASP A 357 -6.04 -15.28 -37.61
CA ASP A 357 -5.72 -14.61 -38.87
C ASP A 357 -5.27 -15.66 -39.92
N GLN A 358 -4.45 -16.65 -39.53
CA GLN A 358 -4.05 -17.77 -40.39
C GLN A 358 -5.21 -18.72 -40.73
N GLY A 359 -6.11 -19.00 -39.78
CA GLY A 359 -7.30 -19.81 -40.02
C GLY A 359 -8.25 -19.15 -41.03
N SER A 360 -8.36 -17.82 -41.00
CA SER A 360 -9.17 -17.06 -41.96
C SER A 360 -8.52 -16.93 -43.35
N GLU A 361 -7.21 -17.11 -43.47
CA GLU A 361 -6.51 -17.23 -44.76
C GLU A 361 -6.66 -18.63 -45.38
N ILE A 362 -6.84 -19.67 -44.56
CA ILE A 362 -7.06 -21.05 -45.04
C ILE A 362 -8.52 -21.27 -45.50
N GLU A 363 -9.47 -20.50 -44.97
CA GLU A 363 -10.89 -20.52 -45.37
C GLU A 363 -11.22 -19.67 -46.62
N ARG A 364 -10.30 -18.82 -47.09
CA ARG A 364 -10.43 -18.02 -48.33
C ARG A 364 -9.73 -18.70 -49.49
#